data_AF-A0A0G4F5D5-F1
#
_entry.id   AF-A0A0G4F5D5-F1
#
_cell.length_a   1.000
_cell.length_b   1.000
_cell.length_c   1.000
_cell.angle_alpha   90.00
_cell.angle_beta   90.00
_cell.angle_gamma   90.00
#
_symmetry.space_group_name_H-M   'P 1'
#
loop_
_entity.id
_entity.type
_entity.pdbx_description
1 polymer ?
#
loop_
_entity_poly.entity_id
_entity_poly.type
_entity_poly.pdbx_seq_one_letter_code
_entity_poly.pdbx_strand_id
1 'polypeptide(L)'
;MMSSVSRSSSPLGVSRRDHTDGEASAVPSLSLSAAGVDPFSRDSGADLNLLQRLKQAADELRSPAPVKIPRTRINQDFAVQMMRQSYNVADELDFVPMNDFQKDFFLYRQNEWERYRERLKPMPITQGDLADANYFDFISFAQYLTLYTEMCSGQQLFVEKTGATGEEQLVRRPAFLADNSLLPSEHSRRVGDRLLDFLIDRFNTDESGKTCCIIRAAARPSPSFVVSNVQQIANLMTILGYAEKGEAKLTGERDDGKFSFEMMLVLPATLWGQQVLSIRGAGLPNDYEAKIAMAYTRRCGYRATYRTSFEGGSSVVHTFLVEPPPSGSGGAAVV
;
A
#
# COMPACT_ATOMS: atom_id res chain seq x y z
N MET A 1 -41.58 -37.37 -9.51
CA MET A 1 -40.93 -37.84 -10.76
C MET A 1 -39.43 -37.67 -10.56
N MET A 2 -38.71 -38.68 -10.07
CA MET A 2 -37.96 -39.67 -10.88
C MET A 2 -37.17 -38.98 -12.01
N SER A 3 -35.83 -39.01 -12.08
CA SER A 3 -34.99 -40.21 -12.02
C SER A 3 -33.53 -39.91 -11.67
N SER A 4 -32.95 -40.78 -10.84
CA SER A 4 -31.53 -41.06 -10.71
C SER A 4 -30.97 -41.73 -11.98
N VAL A 5 -29.69 -41.49 -12.32
CA VAL A 5 -28.78 -42.52 -12.87
C VAL A 5 -27.36 -42.30 -12.36
N SER A 6 -26.86 -43.31 -11.67
CA SER A 6 -25.46 -43.58 -11.33
C SER A 6 -24.89 -44.65 -12.28
N ARG A 7 -23.57 -44.65 -12.48
CA ARG A 7 -22.64 -45.79 -12.75
C ARG A 7 -21.34 -45.24 -13.35
N SER A 8 -20.20 -45.27 -12.66
CA SER A 8 -19.28 -46.40 -12.38
C SER A 8 -18.43 -46.83 -13.58
N SER A 9 -17.10 -46.71 -13.48
CA SER A 9 -16.11 -47.81 -13.56
C SER A 9 -14.71 -47.31 -13.98
N SER A 10 -13.74 -47.52 -13.10
CA SER A 10 -12.28 -47.55 -13.36
C SER A 10 -11.90 -48.87 -14.08
N PRO A 11 -10.63 -49.32 -14.14
CA PRO A 11 -9.31 -48.69 -14.36
C PRO A 11 -8.57 -49.40 -15.54
N LEU A 12 -7.33 -49.02 -15.86
CA LEU A 12 -6.23 -49.79 -16.52
C LEU A 12 -5.15 -48.72 -16.86
N GLY A 13 -3.85 -48.83 -16.62
CA GLY A 13 -2.98 -49.96 -16.34
C GLY A 13 -1.70 -49.79 -17.15
N VAL A 14 -0.57 -49.58 -16.46
CA VAL A 14 0.80 -50.00 -16.84
C VAL A 14 1.48 -49.30 -18.04
N SER A 15 2.57 -48.57 -17.79
CA SER A 15 3.90 -49.00 -18.30
C SER A 15 5.06 -48.33 -17.57
N ARG A 16 5.98 -49.21 -17.18
CA ARG A 16 7.21 -49.04 -16.42
C ARG A 16 8.36 -49.03 -17.43
N ARG A 17 9.28 -48.07 -17.35
CA ARG A 17 10.63 -48.24 -17.90
C ARG A 17 11.65 -47.80 -16.87
N ASP A 18 12.20 -48.82 -16.23
CA ASP A 18 13.49 -48.82 -15.58
C ASP A 18 14.58 -48.57 -16.65
N HIS A 19 15.51 -47.65 -16.37
CA HIS A 19 16.87 -47.74 -16.90
C HIS A 19 17.86 -47.46 -15.78
N THR A 20 18.65 -48.49 -15.53
CA THR A 20 19.74 -48.63 -14.56
C THR A 20 21.03 -48.00 -15.06
N ASP A 21 21.72 -47.38 -14.10
CA ASP A 21 23.16 -47.47 -13.79
C ASP A 21 24.22 -47.27 -14.88
N GLY A 22 25.07 -46.27 -14.59
CA GLY A 22 26.40 -46.08 -15.18
C GLY A 22 27.26 -45.26 -14.23
N GLU A 23 27.72 -45.89 -13.14
CA GLU A 23 28.81 -45.39 -12.31
C GLU A 23 30.13 -45.34 -13.11
N ALA A 24 30.83 -44.21 -13.05
CA ALA A 24 32.28 -44.16 -13.26
C ALA A 24 32.89 -43.10 -12.35
N SER A 25 33.46 -43.59 -11.25
CA SER A 25 34.31 -42.88 -10.30
C SER A 25 35.68 -42.57 -10.93
N ALA A 26 36.14 -41.32 -10.88
CA ALA A 26 37.57 -40.96 -10.87
C ALA A 26 37.80 -39.50 -10.41
N VAL A 27 38.42 -39.33 -9.24
CA VAL A 27 39.11 -38.13 -8.72
C VAL A 27 40.33 -38.69 -7.95
N PRO A 28 41.50 -38.02 -7.77
CA PRO A 28 41.91 -36.63 -8.09
C PRO A 28 43.21 -36.51 -8.92
N SER A 29 43.35 -35.42 -9.67
CA SER A 29 44.67 -34.87 -10.02
C SER A 29 44.90 -33.57 -9.24
N LEU A 30 45.82 -33.64 -8.29
CA LEU A 30 46.40 -32.51 -7.57
C LEU A 30 47.23 -31.65 -8.54
N SER A 31 46.83 -30.40 -8.76
CA SER A 31 47.76 -29.36 -9.21
C SER A 31 47.69 -28.19 -8.22
N LEU A 32 48.76 -28.07 -7.43
CA LEU A 32 49.08 -26.86 -6.68
C LEU A 32 49.21 -25.69 -7.67
N SER A 33 48.34 -24.69 -7.55
CA SER A 33 48.65 -23.33 -8.00
C SER A 33 48.47 -22.37 -6.84
N ALA A 34 49.54 -21.62 -6.61
CA ALA A 34 49.83 -20.75 -5.48
C ALA A 34 48.67 -19.85 -5.04
N ALA A 35 48.51 -19.79 -3.73
CA ALA A 35 47.76 -18.77 -3.01
C ALA A 35 48.33 -17.38 -3.33
N GLY A 36 47.66 -16.64 -4.20
CA GLY A 36 47.70 -15.19 -4.24
C GLY A 36 46.65 -14.65 -3.28
N VAL A 37 47.00 -14.55 -1.99
CA VAL A 37 46.19 -13.79 -1.03
C VAL A 37 46.41 -12.32 -1.36
N ASP A 38 45.43 -11.71 -1.99
CA ASP A 38 45.39 -10.27 -2.23
C ASP A 38 45.04 -9.58 -0.89
N PRO A 39 45.95 -8.86 -0.22
CA PRO A 39 45.74 -8.36 1.14
C PRO A 39 44.85 -7.10 1.21
N PHE A 40 44.17 -6.74 0.12
CA PHE A 40 43.32 -5.54 0.03
C PHE A 40 41.85 -5.80 -0.35
N SER A 41 41.38 -7.06 -0.33
CA SER A 41 39.94 -7.33 -0.36
C SER A 41 39.33 -7.05 1.02
N ARG A 42 39.14 -5.76 1.34
CA ARG A 42 38.37 -5.31 2.50
C ARG A 42 36.95 -5.86 2.41
N ASP A 43 36.62 -6.64 3.43
CA ASP A 43 35.37 -7.31 3.79
C ASP A 43 34.19 -6.33 4.00
N SER A 44 33.92 -5.49 3.01
CA SER A 44 32.91 -4.43 3.05
C SER A 44 31.47 -4.96 2.97
N GLY A 45 31.28 -6.21 2.52
CA GLY A 45 29.97 -6.86 2.41
C GLY A 45 29.44 -7.44 3.74
N ALA A 46 30.34 -7.91 4.62
CA ALA A 46 29.96 -8.46 5.92
C ALA A 46 29.46 -7.36 6.89
N ASP A 47 30.14 -6.21 6.89
CA ASP A 47 29.80 -5.04 7.72
C ASP A 47 28.47 -4.40 7.32
N LEU A 48 28.17 -4.35 6.01
CA LEU A 48 26.86 -3.86 5.51
C LEU A 48 25.71 -4.75 5.98
N ASN A 49 25.91 -6.07 6.02
CA ASN A 49 24.91 -7.05 6.47
C ASN A 49 24.66 -6.95 7.99
N LEU A 50 25.71 -6.72 8.77
CA LEU A 50 25.57 -6.50 10.22
C LEU A 50 24.81 -5.20 10.53
N LEU A 51 25.15 -4.10 9.87
CA LEU A 51 24.46 -2.80 10.07
C LEU A 51 22.99 -2.89 9.68
N GLN A 52 22.65 -3.58 8.58
CA GLN A 52 21.27 -3.82 8.19
C GLN A 52 20.52 -4.65 9.24
N ARG A 53 21.13 -5.72 9.78
CA ARG A 53 20.54 -6.53 10.85
C ARG A 53 20.35 -5.75 12.14
N LEU A 54 21.30 -4.92 12.52
CA LEU A 54 21.21 -4.05 13.71
C LEU A 54 20.11 -3.00 13.54
N LYS A 55 20.00 -2.39 12.36
CA LYS A 55 18.91 -1.46 12.03
C LYS A 55 17.56 -2.17 12.10
N GLN A 56 17.44 -3.35 11.51
CA GLN A 56 16.22 -4.14 11.53
C GLN A 56 15.83 -4.53 12.97
N ALA A 57 16.77 -4.99 13.79
CA ALA A 57 16.53 -5.31 15.20
C ALA A 57 16.13 -4.07 16.02
N ALA A 58 16.75 -2.91 15.75
CA ALA A 58 16.39 -1.65 16.40
C ALA A 58 14.99 -1.17 15.98
N ASP A 59 14.64 -1.27 14.70
CA ASP A 59 13.32 -0.93 14.18
C ASP A 59 12.24 -1.84 14.79
N GLU A 60 12.56 -3.12 14.97
CA GLU A 60 11.67 -4.09 15.61
C GLU A 60 11.45 -3.81 17.09
N LEU A 61 12.50 -3.41 17.82
CA LEU A 61 12.40 -3.04 19.23
C LEU A 61 11.55 -1.78 19.41
N ARG A 62 11.59 -0.86 18.44
CA ARG A 62 10.81 0.39 18.44
C ARG A 62 9.39 0.23 17.91
N SER A 63 9.13 -0.83 17.13
CA SER A 63 7.85 -1.03 16.46
C SER A 63 6.72 -1.30 17.48
N PRO A 64 5.58 -0.59 17.40
CA PRO A 64 4.45 -0.86 18.28
C PRO A 64 3.94 -2.29 18.09
N ALA A 65 3.32 -2.82 19.14
CA ALA A 65 2.60 -4.08 19.07
C ALA A 65 1.41 -3.96 18.09
N PRO A 66 1.06 -5.03 17.36
CA PRO A 66 -0.18 -5.08 16.60
C PRO A 66 -1.40 -4.77 17.48
N VAL A 67 -2.44 -4.20 16.88
CA VAL A 67 -3.68 -3.85 17.57
C VAL A 67 -4.40 -5.14 18.02
N LYS A 68 -4.55 -5.32 19.33
CA LYS A 68 -5.22 -6.50 19.94
C LYS A 68 -6.67 -6.22 20.33
N ILE A 69 -7.24 -5.13 19.83
CA ILE A 69 -8.63 -4.76 20.04
C ILE A 69 -9.42 -5.30 18.84
N PRO A 70 -10.56 -5.97 19.05
CA PRO A 70 -11.44 -6.34 17.95
C PRO A 70 -11.81 -5.11 17.11
N ARG A 71 -11.60 -5.21 15.80
CA ARG A 71 -11.94 -4.16 14.83
C ARG A 71 -13.04 -4.66 13.90
N THR A 72 -13.86 -3.73 13.44
CA THR A 72 -14.90 -4.01 12.44
C THR A 72 -14.26 -4.61 11.18
N ARG A 73 -14.95 -5.58 10.57
CA ARG A 73 -14.51 -6.14 9.29
C ARG A 73 -14.74 -5.11 8.18
N ILE A 74 -13.74 -4.93 7.33
CA ILE A 74 -13.80 -4.00 6.22
C ILE A 74 -14.72 -4.58 5.15
N ASN A 75 -15.49 -3.72 4.50
CA ASN A 75 -16.19 -4.09 3.27
C ASN A 75 -15.17 -4.64 2.25
N GLN A 76 -15.42 -5.85 1.75
CA GLN A 76 -14.49 -6.57 0.87
C GLN A 76 -14.15 -5.79 -0.40
N ASP A 77 -15.14 -5.16 -1.05
CA ASP A 77 -14.90 -4.38 -2.27
C ASP A 77 -13.98 -3.19 -1.96
N PHE A 78 -14.21 -2.50 -0.85
CA PHE A 78 -13.39 -1.36 -0.46
C PHE A 78 -11.96 -1.77 -0.12
N ALA A 79 -11.78 -2.87 0.61
CA ALA A 79 -10.46 -3.45 0.90
C ALA A 79 -9.70 -3.79 -0.39
N VAL A 80 -10.37 -4.43 -1.34
CA VAL A 80 -9.80 -4.76 -2.66
C VAL A 80 -9.41 -3.49 -3.42
N GLN A 81 -10.26 -2.46 -3.42
CA GLN A 81 -9.97 -1.21 -4.12
C GLN A 81 -8.74 -0.51 -3.54
N MET A 82 -8.60 -0.40 -2.22
CA MET A 82 -7.42 0.22 -1.59
C MET A 82 -6.10 -0.45 -2.01
N MET A 83 -6.06 -1.79 -1.96
CA MET A 83 -4.87 -2.56 -2.36
C MET A 83 -4.61 -2.46 -3.85
N ARG A 84 -5.66 -2.58 -4.68
CA ARG A 84 -5.58 -2.57 -6.14
C ARG A 84 -5.16 -1.21 -6.68
N GLN A 85 -5.72 -0.11 -6.16
CA GLN A 85 -5.32 1.22 -6.62
C GLN A 85 -3.87 1.52 -6.27
N SER A 86 -3.39 1.10 -5.10
CA SER A 86 -1.97 1.23 -4.74
C SER A 86 -1.05 0.43 -5.68
N TYR A 87 -1.49 -0.74 -6.13
CA TYR A 87 -0.78 -1.59 -7.09
C TYR A 87 -0.78 -0.98 -8.51
N ASN A 88 -1.95 -0.61 -9.02
CA ASN A 88 -2.09 -0.04 -10.37
C ASN A 88 -1.31 1.27 -10.52
N VAL A 89 -1.30 2.10 -9.47
CA VAL A 89 -0.51 3.34 -9.50
C VAL A 89 0.98 3.03 -9.47
N ALA A 90 1.43 1.97 -8.80
CA ALA A 90 2.84 1.60 -8.81
C ALA A 90 3.33 1.21 -10.21
N ASP A 91 2.53 0.38 -10.90
CA ASP A 91 2.72 -0.03 -12.29
C ASP A 91 2.83 1.21 -13.21
N GLU A 92 1.86 2.13 -13.14
CA GLU A 92 1.85 3.36 -13.94
C GLU A 92 2.94 4.39 -13.65
N LEU A 93 3.66 4.23 -12.53
CA LEU A 93 4.80 5.09 -12.20
C LEU A 93 6.10 4.54 -12.77
N ASP A 94 6.08 3.35 -13.38
CA ASP A 94 7.18 2.75 -14.14
C ASP A 94 8.52 2.84 -13.39
N PHE A 95 8.61 2.49 -12.10
CA PHE A 95 9.88 2.58 -11.37
C PHE A 95 10.56 1.23 -11.14
N VAL A 96 9.86 0.12 -11.40
CA VAL A 96 10.34 -1.24 -11.20
C VAL A 96 9.55 -2.18 -12.12
N PRO A 97 10.16 -3.23 -12.69
CA PRO A 97 9.40 -4.28 -13.37
C PRO A 97 8.39 -4.93 -12.40
N MET A 98 7.13 -5.09 -12.81
CA MET A 98 6.10 -5.56 -11.88
C MET A 98 6.30 -7.01 -11.43
N ASN A 99 7.01 -7.84 -12.21
CA ASN A 99 7.44 -9.17 -11.78
C ASN A 99 8.40 -9.12 -10.58
N ASP A 100 9.30 -8.15 -10.55
CA ASP A 100 10.28 -8.00 -9.47
C ASP A 100 9.59 -7.46 -8.23
N PHE A 101 8.77 -6.43 -8.37
CA PHE A 101 7.93 -5.93 -7.28
C PHE A 101 7.06 -7.02 -6.65
N GLN A 102 6.36 -7.82 -7.47
CA GLN A 102 5.51 -8.91 -6.98
C GLN A 102 6.31 -9.97 -6.22
N LYS A 103 7.50 -10.33 -6.73
CA LYS A 103 8.41 -11.26 -6.07
C LYS A 103 8.87 -10.71 -4.72
N ASP A 104 9.31 -9.46 -4.68
CA ASP A 104 9.85 -8.86 -3.46
C ASP A 104 8.76 -8.65 -2.40
N PHE A 105 7.56 -8.24 -2.84
CA PHE A 105 6.38 -8.19 -1.99
C PHE A 105 6.01 -9.58 -1.42
N PHE A 106 6.02 -10.62 -2.27
CA PHE A 106 5.74 -12.00 -1.84
C PHE A 106 6.75 -12.49 -0.81
N LEU A 107 8.04 -12.31 -1.06
CA LEU A 107 9.12 -12.73 -0.17
C LEU A 107 9.09 -11.98 1.15
N TYR A 108 8.87 -10.66 1.11
CA TYR A 108 8.73 -9.84 2.33
C TYR A 108 7.54 -10.31 3.18
N ARG A 109 6.37 -10.48 2.54
CA ARG A 109 5.16 -10.99 3.19
C ARG A 109 5.40 -12.36 3.84
N GLN A 110 6.07 -13.28 3.14
CA GLN A 110 6.35 -14.62 3.65
C GLN A 110 7.27 -14.57 4.88
N ASN A 111 8.30 -13.71 4.84
CA ASN A 111 9.26 -13.56 5.94
C ASN A 111 8.62 -12.95 7.20
N GLU A 112 7.69 -12.00 7.05
CA GLU A 112 7.11 -11.28 8.19
C GLU A 112 5.85 -11.95 8.78
N TRP A 113 5.13 -12.77 8.00
CA TRP A 113 3.79 -13.24 8.35
C TRP A 113 3.72 -13.95 9.71
N GLU A 114 4.57 -14.95 9.91
CA GLU A 114 4.58 -15.76 11.13
C GLU A 114 4.85 -14.88 12.36
N ARG A 115 5.82 -13.96 12.23
CA ARG A 115 6.15 -13.02 13.31
C ARG A 115 5.00 -12.07 13.64
N TYR A 116 4.34 -11.52 12.64
CA TYR A 116 3.17 -10.67 12.84
C TYR A 116 2.05 -11.44 13.56
N ARG A 117 1.73 -12.64 13.08
CA ARG A 117 0.70 -13.52 13.66
C ARG A 117 0.99 -13.86 15.12
N GLU A 118 2.23 -14.22 15.45
CA GLU A 118 2.61 -14.53 16.84
C GLU A 118 2.47 -13.32 17.77
N ARG A 119 2.84 -12.11 17.31
CA ARG A 119 2.66 -10.87 18.08
C ARG A 119 1.20 -10.50 18.29
N LEU A 120 0.32 -10.88 17.37
CA LEU A 120 -1.11 -10.58 17.39
C LEU A 120 -1.92 -11.49 18.34
N LYS A 121 -1.38 -12.67 18.74
CA LYS A 121 -2.06 -13.59 19.66
C LYS A 121 -2.56 -12.88 20.95
N PRO A 122 -3.76 -13.24 21.45
CA PRO A 122 -4.59 -14.38 21.05
C PRO A 122 -5.60 -14.11 19.92
N MET A 123 -5.56 -12.94 19.27
CA MET A 123 -6.54 -12.60 18.23
C MET A 123 -6.41 -13.54 17.02
N PRO A 124 -7.51 -14.13 16.52
CA PRO A 124 -7.48 -14.94 15.32
C PRO A 124 -7.24 -14.05 14.09
N ILE A 125 -6.55 -14.60 13.10
CA ILE A 125 -6.30 -13.95 11.82
C ILE A 125 -6.15 -15.02 10.74
N THR A 126 -6.77 -14.80 9.59
CA THR A 126 -6.69 -15.72 8.44
C THR A 126 -5.87 -15.09 7.33
N GLN A 127 -4.85 -15.78 6.85
CA GLN A 127 -4.06 -15.30 5.72
C GLN A 127 -4.94 -15.25 4.46
N GLY A 128 -4.99 -14.10 3.81
CA GLY A 128 -5.73 -13.88 2.57
C GLY A 128 -7.12 -13.28 2.77
N ASP A 129 -7.61 -13.19 4.00
CA ASP A 129 -8.90 -12.55 4.30
C ASP A 129 -8.76 -11.02 4.34
N LEU A 130 -8.84 -10.37 3.17
CA LEU A 130 -8.68 -8.92 3.04
C LEU A 130 -9.73 -8.09 3.81
N ALA A 131 -10.88 -8.67 4.15
CA ALA A 131 -11.90 -8.00 4.97
C ALA A 131 -11.58 -8.05 6.48
N ASP A 132 -10.68 -8.93 6.92
CA ASP A 132 -10.16 -8.89 8.29
C ASP A 132 -9.23 -7.68 8.46
N ALA A 133 -9.58 -6.76 9.37
CA ALA A 133 -8.81 -5.54 9.58
C ALA A 133 -7.35 -5.81 9.98
N ASN A 134 -7.06 -6.90 10.71
CA ASN A 134 -5.68 -7.24 11.08
C ASN A 134 -4.89 -7.78 9.89
N TYR A 135 -5.51 -8.60 9.04
CA TYR A 135 -4.85 -9.05 7.82
C TYR A 135 -4.65 -7.90 6.84
N PHE A 136 -5.64 -7.03 6.71
CA PHE A 136 -5.56 -5.82 5.89
C PHE A 136 -4.42 -4.89 6.35
N ASP A 137 -4.31 -4.64 7.65
CA ASP A 137 -3.21 -3.84 8.24
C ASP A 137 -1.85 -4.41 7.83
N PHE A 138 -1.66 -5.72 8.05
CA PHE A 138 -0.43 -6.43 7.73
C PHE A 138 -0.09 -6.40 6.23
N ILE A 139 -1.05 -6.74 5.37
CA ILE A 139 -0.78 -6.89 3.94
C ILE A 139 -0.58 -5.53 3.28
N SER A 140 -1.31 -4.50 3.71
CA SER A 140 -1.12 -3.12 3.22
C SER A 140 0.21 -2.55 3.71
N PHE A 141 0.60 -2.79 4.96
CA PHE A 141 1.95 -2.46 5.46
C PHE A 141 3.05 -3.09 4.60
N ALA A 142 2.95 -4.40 4.34
CA ALA A 142 3.93 -5.11 3.53
C ALA A 142 4.01 -4.51 2.12
N GLN A 143 2.86 -4.21 1.50
CA GLN A 143 2.81 -3.59 0.17
C GLN A 143 3.49 -2.22 0.18
N TYR A 144 3.14 -1.35 1.13
CA TYR A 144 3.65 0.02 1.21
C TYR A 144 5.14 0.08 1.53
N LEU A 145 5.65 -0.84 2.36
CA LEU A 145 7.07 -0.92 2.60
C LEU A 145 7.84 -1.37 1.35
N THR A 146 7.36 -2.40 0.64
CA THR A 146 7.97 -2.84 -0.61
C THR A 146 7.94 -1.71 -1.64
N LEU A 147 6.79 -1.03 -1.81
CA LEU A 147 6.67 0.13 -2.69
C LEU A 147 7.71 1.20 -2.37
N TYR A 148 7.84 1.57 -1.10
CA TYR A 148 8.80 2.58 -0.70
C TYR A 148 10.25 2.17 -0.99
N THR A 149 10.62 0.93 -0.68
CA THR A 149 11.96 0.40 -0.95
C THR A 149 12.26 0.45 -2.45
N GLU A 150 11.34 -0.03 -3.28
CA GLU A 150 11.52 -0.02 -4.74
C GLU A 150 11.54 1.40 -5.32
N MET A 151 10.75 2.34 -4.77
CA MET A 151 10.80 3.75 -5.17
C MET A 151 12.15 4.39 -4.86
N CYS A 152 12.81 4.05 -3.75
CA CYS A 152 14.13 4.59 -3.40
C CYS A 152 15.19 4.24 -4.44
N SER A 153 15.15 3.01 -4.96
CA SER A 153 16.06 2.51 -6.01
C SER A 153 15.41 2.46 -7.39
N GLY A 154 14.34 3.22 -7.61
CA GLY A 154 13.55 3.19 -8.82
C GLY A 154 14.38 3.44 -10.09
N GLN A 155 14.10 2.65 -11.13
CA GLN A 155 14.81 2.67 -12.40
C GLN A 155 14.12 3.62 -13.40
N GLN A 156 14.90 4.28 -14.25
CA GLN A 156 14.36 5.11 -15.34
C GLN A 156 14.02 4.31 -16.59
N LEU A 157 14.67 3.17 -16.77
CA LEU A 157 14.62 2.33 -17.95
C LEU A 157 14.88 0.88 -17.51
N PHE A 158 13.96 -0.02 -17.84
CA PHE A 158 14.10 -1.45 -17.53
C PHE A 158 13.35 -2.30 -18.55
N VAL A 159 13.65 -3.60 -18.53
CA VAL A 159 12.92 -4.59 -19.31
C VAL A 159 11.88 -5.22 -18.40
N GLU A 160 10.63 -5.24 -18.86
CA GLU A 160 9.52 -5.89 -18.18
C GLU A 160 9.02 -7.08 -18.98
N LYS A 161 8.62 -8.13 -18.28
CA LYS A 161 7.99 -9.30 -18.89
C LYS A 161 6.47 -9.16 -18.82
N THR A 162 5.84 -9.18 -19.98
CA THR A 162 4.39 -9.04 -20.14
C THR A 162 3.78 -10.33 -20.69
N GLY A 163 2.49 -10.53 -20.39
CA GLY A 163 1.73 -11.69 -20.86
C GLY A 163 2.16 -13.04 -20.26
N ALA A 164 1.44 -14.10 -20.64
CA ALA A 164 1.72 -15.46 -20.16
C ALA A 164 2.97 -16.09 -20.81
N THR A 165 3.37 -15.57 -21.97
CA THR A 165 4.54 -16.02 -22.75
C THR A 165 5.85 -15.35 -22.27
N GLY A 166 5.77 -14.31 -21.45
CA GLY A 166 6.91 -13.58 -20.92
C GLY A 166 7.59 -12.67 -21.95
N GLU A 167 6.80 -12.04 -22.81
CA GLU A 167 7.29 -11.10 -23.82
C GLU A 167 7.97 -9.90 -23.17
N GLU A 168 9.19 -9.61 -23.62
CA GLU A 168 9.98 -8.53 -23.07
C GLU A 168 9.64 -7.20 -23.73
N GLN A 169 9.30 -6.21 -22.91
CA GLN A 169 9.08 -4.84 -23.32
C GLN A 169 10.06 -3.92 -22.60
N LEU A 170 10.66 -2.99 -23.35
CA LEU A 170 11.45 -1.91 -22.76
C LEU A 170 10.52 -0.82 -22.25
N VAL A 171 10.50 -0.61 -20.93
CA VAL A 171 9.69 0.41 -20.27
C VAL A 171 10.57 1.60 -19.90
N ARG A 172 10.09 2.81 -20.19
CA ARG A 172 10.77 4.07 -19.88
C ARG A 172 9.84 4.99 -19.12
N ARG A 173 10.20 5.30 -17.88
CA ARG A 173 9.43 6.21 -17.04
C ARG A 173 9.47 7.65 -17.57
N PRO A 174 8.38 8.42 -17.41
CA PRO A 174 8.33 9.80 -17.90
C PRO A 174 9.39 10.72 -17.28
N ALA A 175 9.94 11.64 -18.09
CA ALA A 175 11.03 12.52 -17.67
C ALA A 175 10.67 13.44 -16.47
N PHE A 176 9.39 13.81 -16.32
CA PHE A 176 8.94 14.62 -15.18
C PHE A 176 8.92 13.84 -13.85
N LEU A 177 9.09 12.52 -13.89
CA LEU A 177 9.26 11.61 -12.74
C LEU A 177 10.66 11.00 -12.71
N ALA A 178 11.65 11.63 -13.37
CA ALA A 178 13.01 11.12 -13.37
C ALA A 178 13.62 11.06 -11.97
N ASP A 179 13.25 12.01 -11.09
CA ASP A 179 13.67 12.03 -9.68
C ASP A 179 12.80 11.10 -8.83
N ASN A 180 13.43 10.07 -8.25
CA ASN A 180 12.79 9.11 -7.36
C ASN A 180 12.15 9.75 -6.12
N SER A 181 12.63 10.93 -5.68
CA SER A 181 12.07 11.64 -4.53
C SER A 181 10.62 12.10 -4.75
N LEU A 182 10.19 12.20 -6.01
CA LEU A 182 8.83 12.61 -6.40
C LEU A 182 7.83 11.45 -6.35
N LEU A 183 8.29 10.19 -6.49
CA LEU A 183 7.44 9.01 -6.63
C LEU A 183 6.46 8.82 -5.45
N PRO A 184 6.86 8.95 -4.16
CA PRO A 184 5.93 8.74 -3.06
C PRO A 184 4.77 9.73 -3.05
N SER A 185 5.07 10.99 -3.38
CA SER A 185 4.06 12.06 -3.43
C SER A 185 3.08 11.87 -4.60
N GLU A 186 3.59 11.47 -5.77
CA GLU A 186 2.75 11.23 -6.95
C GLU A 186 1.92 9.95 -6.79
N HIS A 187 2.48 8.91 -6.18
CA HIS A 187 1.75 7.69 -5.82
C HIS A 187 0.57 8.01 -4.90
N SER A 188 0.85 8.68 -3.78
CA SER A 188 -0.18 9.07 -2.80
C SER A 188 -1.28 9.94 -3.45
N ARG A 189 -0.89 10.84 -4.35
CA ARG A 189 -1.82 11.70 -5.09
C ARG A 189 -2.78 10.88 -5.96
N ARG A 190 -2.25 10.01 -6.83
CA ARG A 190 -3.06 9.20 -7.76
C ARG A 190 -3.92 8.17 -7.04
N VAL A 191 -3.40 7.54 -5.98
CA VAL A 191 -4.20 6.62 -5.14
C VAL A 191 -5.36 7.35 -4.49
N GLY A 192 -5.12 8.54 -3.93
CA GLY A 192 -6.16 9.37 -3.34
C GLY A 192 -7.25 9.76 -4.34
N ASP A 193 -6.84 10.18 -5.56
CA ASP A 193 -7.78 10.55 -6.63
C ASP A 193 -8.70 9.37 -6.98
N ARG A 194 -8.14 8.18 -7.20
CA ARG A 194 -8.91 6.99 -7.59
C ARG A 194 -9.82 6.46 -6.50
N LEU A 195 -9.39 6.54 -5.24
CA LEU A 195 -10.23 6.14 -4.12
C LEU A 195 -11.36 7.13 -3.88
N LEU A 196 -11.12 8.43 -4.08
CA LEU A 196 -12.18 9.41 -4.05
C LEU A 196 -13.20 9.18 -5.17
N ASP A 197 -12.74 8.91 -6.40
CA ASP A 197 -13.61 8.56 -7.53
C ASP A 197 -14.46 7.32 -7.22
N PHE A 198 -13.83 6.25 -6.71
CA PHE A 198 -14.55 5.06 -6.27
C PHE A 198 -15.66 5.38 -5.24
N LEU A 199 -15.38 6.23 -4.24
CA LEU A 199 -16.39 6.61 -3.25
C LEU A 199 -17.52 7.43 -3.86
N ILE A 200 -17.21 8.38 -4.75
CA ILE A 200 -18.21 9.18 -5.45
C ILE A 200 -19.08 8.30 -6.34
N ASP A 201 -18.48 7.46 -7.18
CA ASP A 201 -19.21 6.60 -8.11
C ASP A 201 -20.14 5.64 -7.37
N ARG A 202 -19.66 5.06 -6.26
CA ARG A 202 -20.42 4.09 -5.46
C ARG A 202 -21.53 4.73 -4.63
N PHE A 203 -21.32 5.92 -4.08
CA PHE A 203 -22.19 6.48 -3.04
C PHE A 203 -22.94 7.75 -3.46
N ASN A 204 -22.59 8.39 -4.57
CA ASN A 204 -23.36 9.52 -5.07
C ASN A 204 -24.45 9.12 -6.06
N THR A 205 -24.59 7.84 -6.38
CA THR A 205 -25.63 7.31 -7.27
C THR A 205 -26.42 6.23 -6.53
N ASP A 206 -27.74 6.34 -6.51
CA ASP A 206 -28.59 5.28 -5.94
C ASP A 206 -28.78 4.11 -6.93
N GLU A 207 -29.44 3.04 -6.46
CA GLU A 207 -29.71 1.83 -7.27
C GLU A 207 -30.56 2.12 -8.53
N SER A 208 -31.27 3.25 -8.56
CA SER A 208 -32.06 3.70 -9.71
C SER A 208 -31.28 4.61 -10.68
N GLY A 209 -30.00 4.87 -10.40
CA GLY A 209 -29.16 5.77 -11.19
C GLY A 209 -29.35 7.25 -10.84
N LYS A 210 -30.09 7.59 -9.76
CA LYS A 210 -30.36 8.98 -9.37
C LYS A 210 -29.27 9.48 -8.43
N THR A 211 -28.78 10.69 -8.70
CA THR A 211 -27.70 11.29 -7.92
C THR A 211 -28.19 11.71 -6.52
N CYS A 212 -27.56 11.21 -5.46
CA CYS A 212 -27.86 11.55 -4.06
C CYS A 212 -26.80 12.48 -3.42
N CYS A 213 -25.70 12.78 -4.13
CA CYS A 213 -24.71 13.80 -3.79
C CYS A 213 -24.21 13.75 -2.33
N ILE A 214 -23.81 12.57 -1.82
CA ILE A 214 -23.29 12.41 -0.46
C ILE A 214 -21.98 13.20 -0.29
N ILE A 215 -21.04 13.02 -1.22
CA ILE A 215 -19.81 13.81 -1.31
C ILE A 215 -20.02 14.89 -2.37
N ARG A 216 -20.01 16.16 -1.97
CA ARG A 216 -20.24 17.29 -2.87
C ARG A 216 -18.94 18.05 -3.09
N ALA A 217 -18.51 18.19 -4.33
CA ALA A 217 -17.42 19.09 -4.68
C ALA A 217 -18.00 20.39 -5.25
N ALA A 218 -17.34 21.50 -4.91
CA ALA A 218 -17.59 22.81 -5.51
C ALA A 218 -16.25 23.49 -5.75
N ALA A 219 -16.21 24.45 -6.67
CA ALA A 219 -15.00 25.24 -6.88
C ALA A 219 -14.85 26.26 -5.75
N ARG A 220 -13.78 26.14 -4.95
CA ARG A 220 -13.42 27.06 -3.86
C ARG A 220 -14.54 27.34 -2.84
N PRO A 221 -15.16 26.30 -2.25
CA PRO A 221 -16.23 26.46 -1.27
C PRO A 221 -15.68 26.94 0.08
N SER A 222 -16.56 27.35 1.01
CA SER A 222 -16.12 27.77 2.34
C SER A 222 -15.33 26.66 3.08
N PRO A 223 -14.42 27.01 4.02
CA PRO A 223 -13.74 26.04 4.86
C PRO A 223 -14.69 25.06 5.57
N SER A 224 -15.82 25.56 6.07
CA SER A 224 -16.88 24.75 6.68
C SER A 224 -17.49 23.73 5.73
N PHE A 225 -17.65 24.07 4.45
CA PHE A 225 -18.14 23.15 3.43
C PHE A 225 -17.10 22.06 3.12
N VAL A 226 -15.81 22.42 3.04
CA VAL A 226 -14.74 21.44 2.86
C VAL A 226 -14.75 20.43 4.00
N VAL A 227 -14.70 20.92 5.25
CA VAL A 227 -14.67 20.06 6.45
C VAL A 227 -15.92 19.20 6.56
N SER A 228 -17.10 19.74 6.26
CA SER A 228 -18.35 18.96 6.27
C SER A 228 -18.31 17.78 5.30
N ASN A 229 -17.71 17.93 4.11
CA ASN A 229 -17.59 16.82 3.16
C ASN A 229 -16.45 15.86 3.53
N VAL A 230 -15.37 16.34 4.14
CA VAL A 230 -14.36 15.45 4.74
C VAL A 230 -14.96 14.61 5.87
N GLN A 231 -15.88 15.17 6.67
CA GLN A 231 -16.65 14.39 7.65
C GLN A 231 -17.50 13.32 6.96
N GLN A 232 -18.11 13.60 5.80
CA GLN A 232 -18.84 12.59 5.04
C GLN A 232 -17.94 11.46 4.53
N ILE A 233 -16.72 11.79 4.08
CA ILE A 233 -15.70 10.79 3.73
C ILE A 233 -15.37 9.93 4.96
N ALA A 234 -15.10 10.54 6.11
CA ALA A 234 -14.82 9.82 7.35
C ALA A 234 -15.99 8.90 7.75
N ASN A 235 -17.22 9.39 7.65
CA ASN A 235 -18.44 8.61 7.92
C ASN A 235 -18.55 7.40 6.98
N LEU A 236 -18.30 7.58 5.69
CA LEU A 236 -18.31 6.47 4.72
C LEU A 236 -17.24 5.44 5.02
N MET A 237 -16.04 5.86 5.42
CA MET A 237 -14.98 4.93 5.84
C MET A 237 -15.40 4.12 7.08
N THR A 238 -16.09 4.74 8.04
CA THR A 238 -16.68 4.02 9.18
C THR A 238 -17.78 3.04 8.76
N ILE A 239 -18.70 3.46 7.88
CA ILE A 239 -19.76 2.59 7.33
C ILE A 239 -19.16 1.38 6.58
N LEU A 240 -18.06 1.59 5.86
CA LEU A 240 -17.31 0.55 5.16
C LEU A 240 -16.43 -0.30 6.08
N GLY A 241 -16.49 -0.10 7.40
CA GLY A 241 -15.75 -0.88 8.39
C GLY A 241 -14.25 -0.62 8.42
N TYR A 242 -13.77 0.46 7.78
CA TYR A 242 -12.35 0.81 7.79
C TYR A 242 -11.87 1.35 9.14
N ALA A 243 -12.74 2.04 9.87
CA ALA A 243 -12.45 2.58 11.20
C ALA A 243 -13.71 2.51 12.06
N GLU A 244 -13.53 2.49 13.39
CA GLU A 244 -14.64 2.43 14.34
C GLU A 244 -15.39 3.76 14.43
N LYS A 245 -14.65 4.87 14.37
CA LYS A 245 -15.20 6.22 14.37
C LYS A 245 -14.34 7.12 13.49
N GLY A 246 -14.97 8.06 12.79
CA GLY A 246 -14.31 9.13 12.04
C GLY A 246 -14.86 10.51 12.41
N GLU A 247 -13.99 11.50 12.57
CA GLU A 247 -14.37 12.88 12.88
C GLU A 247 -13.51 13.87 12.11
N ALA A 248 -14.12 14.91 11.54
CA ALA A 248 -13.42 16.00 10.89
C ALA A 248 -13.89 17.34 11.46
N LYS A 249 -12.95 18.20 11.87
CA LYS A 249 -13.25 19.49 12.50
C LYS A 249 -12.34 20.59 11.96
N LEU A 250 -12.92 21.77 11.80
CA LEU A 250 -12.14 22.97 11.47
C LEU A 250 -11.35 23.39 12.72
N THR A 251 -10.06 23.64 12.57
CA THR A 251 -9.17 24.00 13.69
C THR A 251 -8.65 25.43 13.61
N GLY A 252 -8.71 26.05 12.44
CA GLY A 252 -8.31 27.44 12.26
C GLY A 252 -8.74 27.97 10.89
N GLU A 253 -9.05 29.26 10.85
CA GLU A 253 -9.34 30.01 9.63
C GLU A 253 -8.62 31.34 9.72
N ARG A 254 -8.11 31.83 8.58
CA ARG A 254 -7.35 33.06 8.48
C ARG A 254 -7.96 33.94 7.40
N ASP A 255 -7.81 35.25 7.58
CA ASP A 255 -8.34 36.27 6.66
C ASP A 255 -7.75 36.18 5.24
N ASP A 256 -6.60 35.53 5.07
CA ASP A 256 -5.95 35.28 3.77
C ASP A 256 -6.54 34.07 3.01
N GLY A 257 -7.65 33.52 3.50
CA GLY A 257 -8.33 32.36 2.91
C GLY A 257 -7.65 31.03 3.18
N LYS A 258 -6.57 31.02 3.98
CA LYS A 258 -5.96 29.78 4.49
C LYS A 258 -6.78 29.25 5.66
N PHE A 259 -6.85 27.93 5.76
CA PHE A 259 -7.53 27.29 6.88
C PHE A 259 -6.84 25.97 7.23
N SER A 260 -7.11 25.48 8.43
CA SER A 260 -6.66 24.18 8.90
C SER A 260 -7.82 23.37 9.42
N PHE A 261 -7.76 22.06 9.21
CA PHE A 261 -8.73 21.14 9.77
C PHE A 261 -8.03 19.87 10.23
N GLU A 262 -8.66 19.14 11.13
CA GLU A 262 -8.21 17.83 11.58
C GLU A 262 -9.19 16.77 11.08
N MET A 263 -8.66 15.63 10.63
CA MET A 263 -9.41 14.39 10.40
C MET A 263 -8.86 13.33 11.35
N MET A 264 -9.69 12.82 12.24
CA MET A 264 -9.35 11.80 13.22
C MET A 264 -10.11 10.51 12.92
N LEU A 265 -9.41 9.37 12.96
CA LEU A 265 -10.02 8.06 12.89
C LEU A 265 -9.62 7.24 14.12
N VAL A 266 -10.60 6.59 14.74
CA VAL A 266 -10.41 5.63 15.84
C VAL A 266 -10.32 4.23 15.27
N LEU A 267 -9.26 3.52 15.62
CA LEU A 267 -8.94 2.16 15.21
C LEU A 267 -9.03 1.94 13.69
N PRO A 268 -8.38 2.78 12.85
CA PRO A 268 -8.37 2.53 11.42
C PRO A 268 -7.69 1.19 11.11
N ALA A 269 -8.07 0.58 10.00
CA ALA A 269 -7.60 -0.73 9.56
C ALA A 269 -6.08 -0.76 9.29
N THR A 270 -5.45 0.39 9.11
CA THR A 270 -4.01 0.57 8.83
C THR A 270 -3.21 1.12 10.02
N LEU A 271 -3.83 1.22 11.21
CA LEU A 271 -3.24 1.89 12.38
C LEU A 271 -1.82 1.41 12.67
N TRP A 272 -1.62 0.09 12.77
CA TRP A 272 -0.31 -0.46 13.12
C TRP A 272 0.70 -0.24 11.99
N GLY A 273 0.30 -0.51 10.74
CA GLY A 273 1.14 -0.38 9.57
C GLY A 273 1.64 1.06 9.38
N GLN A 274 0.78 2.06 9.59
CA GLN A 274 1.16 3.46 9.56
C GLN A 274 2.19 3.81 10.62
N GLN A 275 2.00 3.36 11.86
CA GLN A 275 2.94 3.61 12.94
C GLN A 275 4.31 3.00 12.64
N VAL A 276 4.34 1.74 12.18
CA VAL A 276 5.59 1.05 11.84
C VAL A 276 6.31 1.72 10.69
N LEU A 277 5.60 2.10 9.61
CA LEU A 277 6.18 2.83 8.48
C LEU A 277 6.76 4.19 8.92
N SER A 278 6.04 4.91 9.78
CA SER A 278 6.50 6.20 10.32
C SER A 278 7.78 6.03 11.14
N ILE A 279 7.87 5.02 12.01
CA ILE A 279 9.06 4.76 12.84
C ILE A 279 10.26 4.35 11.98
N ARG A 280 10.02 3.59 10.91
CA ARG A 280 11.05 3.18 9.94
C ARG A 280 11.48 4.30 9.00
N GLY A 281 10.85 5.47 9.09
CA GLY A 281 11.13 6.61 8.22
C GLY A 281 10.77 6.34 6.75
N ALA A 282 9.75 5.52 6.50
CA ALA A 282 9.25 5.31 5.15
C ALA A 282 8.56 6.60 4.67
N GLY A 283 9.06 7.17 3.57
CA GLY A 283 8.53 8.39 2.96
C GLY A 283 7.22 8.20 2.19
N LEU A 284 6.70 6.97 2.11
CA LEU A 284 5.39 6.65 1.54
C LEU A 284 4.43 6.21 2.66
N PRO A 285 3.50 7.07 3.09
CA PRO A 285 2.58 6.74 4.18
C PRO A 285 1.46 5.79 3.73
N ASN A 286 0.99 4.89 4.62
CA ASN A 286 -0.13 3.97 4.38
C ASN A 286 -1.46 4.53 4.94
N ASP A 287 -1.81 5.74 4.54
CA ASP A 287 -2.93 6.55 5.07
C ASP A 287 -3.99 6.85 3.99
N TYR A 288 -4.78 5.83 3.64
CA TYR A 288 -5.81 5.96 2.62
C TYR A 288 -6.79 7.10 2.89
N GLU A 289 -7.19 7.29 4.15
CA GLU A 289 -8.03 8.38 4.63
C GLU A 289 -7.46 9.76 4.29
N ALA A 290 -6.16 9.96 4.56
CA ALA A 290 -5.50 11.23 4.30
C ALA A 290 -5.34 11.48 2.80
N LYS A 291 -5.02 10.44 2.02
CA LYS A 291 -4.94 10.52 0.56
C LYS A 291 -6.28 10.92 -0.07
N ILE A 292 -7.39 10.35 0.41
CA ILE A 292 -8.74 10.69 -0.06
C ILE A 292 -9.07 12.15 0.31
N ALA A 293 -8.80 12.58 1.54
CA ALA A 293 -9.01 13.96 1.96
C ALA A 293 -8.15 14.97 1.16
N MET A 294 -6.90 14.63 0.86
CA MET A 294 -6.01 15.39 -0.03
C MET A 294 -6.54 15.47 -1.45
N ALA A 295 -7.12 14.38 -1.98
CA ALA A 295 -7.76 14.38 -3.28
C ALA A 295 -9.01 15.28 -3.31
N TYR A 296 -9.82 15.21 -2.27
CA TYR A 296 -11.04 16.01 -2.16
C TYR A 296 -10.75 17.51 -2.05
N THR A 297 -9.78 17.90 -1.22
CA THR A 297 -9.34 19.32 -1.10
C THR A 297 -8.80 19.86 -2.42
N ARG A 298 -8.00 19.06 -3.15
CA ARG A 298 -7.54 19.39 -4.50
C ARG A 298 -8.67 19.54 -5.50
N ARG A 299 -9.68 18.66 -5.47
CA ARG A 299 -10.88 18.74 -6.32
C ARG A 299 -11.70 20.00 -6.03
N CYS A 300 -11.67 20.50 -4.80
CA CYS A 300 -12.25 21.79 -4.43
C CYS A 300 -11.40 23.00 -4.89
N GLY A 301 -10.26 22.76 -5.55
CA GLY A 301 -9.36 23.80 -6.05
C GLY A 301 -8.36 24.33 -5.03
N TYR A 302 -8.22 23.69 -3.87
CA TYR A 302 -7.25 24.06 -2.84
C TYR A 302 -5.93 23.30 -2.99
N ARG A 303 -4.86 23.88 -2.44
CA ARG A 303 -3.61 23.15 -2.15
C ARG A 303 -3.62 22.79 -0.68
N ALA A 304 -3.19 21.58 -0.35
CA ALA A 304 -3.12 21.16 1.04
C ALA A 304 -1.81 20.41 1.30
N THR A 305 -1.39 20.44 2.54
CA THR A 305 -0.40 19.53 3.12
C THR A 305 -0.96 19.00 4.42
N TYR A 306 -0.44 17.88 4.94
CA TYR A 306 -0.88 17.36 6.22
C TYR A 306 0.27 16.76 7.01
N ARG A 307 0.04 16.58 8.30
CA ARG A 307 0.89 15.81 9.21
C ARG A 307 0.04 14.81 9.95
N THR A 308 0.64 13.67 10.27
CA THR A 308 -0.02 12.58 10.99
C THR A 308 0.55 12.46 12.40
N SER A 309 -0.33 12.34 13.40
CA SER A 309 -0.01 11.97 14.77
C SER A 309 -0.83 10.75 15.19
N PHE A 310 -0.30 10.00 16.17
CA PHE A 310 -0.96 8.83 16.74
C PHE A 310 -1.30 9.13 18.20
N GLU A 311 -2.58 9.07 18.54
CA GLU A 311 -3.09 9.46 19.86
C GLU A 311 -3.67 8.26 20.61
N GLY A 312 -3.35 8.15 21.90
CA GLY A 312 -3.90 7.13 22.79
C GLY A 312 -3.68 5.68 22.32
N GLY A 313 -2.70 5.44 21.45
CA GLY A 313 -2.40 4.13 20.86
C GLY A 313 -3.51 3.53 19.98
N SER A 314 -4.58 4.26 19.73
CA SER A 314 -5.80 3.76 19.10
C SER A 314 -6.35 4.70 18.04
N SER A 315 -5.90 5.94 17.98
CA SER A 315 -6.39 6.94 17.04
C SER A 315 -5.28 7.48 16.15
N VAL A 316 -5.64 7.79 14.91
CA VAL A 316 -4.82 8.53 13.96
C VAL A 316 -5.44 9.91 13.80
N VAL A 317 -4.63 10.96 13.86
CA VAL A 317 -5.06 12.34 13.59
C VAL A 317 -4.22 12.90 12.46
N HIS A 318 -4.89 13.36 11.41
CA HIS A 318 -4.28 14.10 10.32
C HIS A 318 -4.64 15.57 10.43
N THR A 319 -3.65 16.43 10.63
CA THR A 319 -3.82 17.88 10.64
C THR A 319 -3.47 18.42 9.26
N PHE A 320 -4.46 18.98 8.57
CA PHE A 320 -4.34 19.55 7.24
C PHE A 320 -4.13 21.06 7.32
N LEU A 321 -3.20 21.57 6.53
CA LEU A 321 -3.00 22.99 6.26
C LEU A 321 -3.39 23.24 4.80
N VAL A 322 -4.42 24.06 4.61
CA VAL A 322 -5.04 24.29 3.32
C VAL A 322 -4.83 25.74 2.88
N GLU A 323 -4.38 25.90 1.65
CA GLU A 323 -4.09 27.18 1.03
C GLU A 323 -4.94 27.36 -0.24
N PRO A 324 -5.44 28.59 -0.50
CA PRO A 324 -6.05 28.91 -1.78
C PRO A 324 -5.01 28.77 -2.90
N PRO A 325 -5.45 28.50 -4.14
CA PRO A 325 -4.53 28.47 -5.27
C PRO A 325 -3.90 29.86 -5.46
N PRO A 326 -2.66 29.94 -5.97
CA PRO A 326 -2.01 31.22 -6.22
C PRO A 326 -2.89 32.09 -7.14
N SER A 327 -3.02 33.36 -6.78
CA SER A 327 -3.74 34.37 -7.54
C SER A 327 -3.16 34.47 -8.96
N GLY A 328 -3.82 33.84 -9.94
CA GLY A 328 -3.40 33.86 -11.34
C GLY A 328 -3.69 32.59 -12.15
N SER A 329 -3.96 31.44 -11.52
CA SER A 329 -4.31 30.21 -12.26
C SER A 329 -5.81 30.14 -12.55
N GLY A 330 -6.27 30.86 -13.58
CA GLY A 330 -7.59 30.72 -14.17
C GLY A 330 -7.67 29.44 -15.01
N GLY A 331 -7.70 28.28 -14.36
CA GLY A 331 -8.06 27.01 -15.00
C GLY A 331 -9.55 26.76 -14.79
N ALA A 332 -10.32 26.69 -15.87
CA ALA A 332 -11.73 26.32 -15.83
C ALA A 332 -11.86 24.94 -15.15
N ALA A 333 -12.60 24.88 -14.05
CA ALA A 333 -13.02 23.62 -13.47
C ALA A 333 -14.05 22.99 -14.42
N VAL A 334 -13.73 21.82 -14.97
CA VAL A 334 -14.73 20.96 -15.60
C VAL A 334 -15.52 20.33 -14.47
N VAL A 335 -16.83 20.61 -14.48
CA VAL A 335 -17.83 20.01 -13.57
C VAL A 335 -18.05 18.56 -13.94
#